data_AF-A0AAN6BJ31-F1
#
_entry.id   AF-A0AAN6BJ31-F1
#
_cell.length_a   1.000
_cell.length_b   1.000
_cell.length_c   1.000
_cell.angle_alpha   90.00
_cell.angle_beta   90.00
_cell.angle_gamma   90.00
#
_symmetry.space_group_name_H-M   'P 1'
#
loop_
_entity.id
_entity.type
_entity.pdbx_description
1 polymer ?
#
loop_
_entity_poly.entity_id
_entity_poly.type
_entity_poly.pdbx_seq_one_letter_code
_entity_poly.pdbx_strand_id
1 'polypeptide(L)'
;MDDIITDVTESDQDEANEIQIPQHRVDEVVEKTKAVEIELAELKANQETEQAERLAQEVEYSKMVSELPDLQQESEELTLESQRLTKRVAELEGVLNSVATTLLERVPDELRDLAQVGDPAETIRWISKAESMGVITKPVDTSKIPVGKRTNGGKSFIREITNNLVGTVEQISMAYGSNSKY
;
A
#
# COMPACT_ATOMS: atom_id res chain seq x y z
N MET A 1 83.15 -24.89 66.66
CA MET A 1 84.53 -24.41 66.81
C MET A 1 84.85 -23.71 65.51
N ASP A 2 84.36 -22.48 65.35
CA ASP A 2 85.05 -21.22 65.72
C ASP A 2 85.85 -20.81 64.47
N ASP A 3 85.65 -19.67 63.79
CA ASP A 3 85.58 -18.31 64.32
C ASP A 3 84.89 -17.30 63.37
N ILE A 4 84.66 -16.13 63.97
CA ILE A 4 83.92 -14.93 63.64
C ILE A 4 84.76 -13.89 62.84
N ILE A 5 84.11 -13.23 61.87
CA ILE A 5 84.13 -11.81 61.42
C ILE A 5 85.43 -10.96 61.51
N THR A 6 85.75 -10.26 60.41
CA THR A 6 86.10 -8.80 60.31
C THR A 6 86.35 -8.50 58.82
N ASP A 7 85.40 -7.88 58.10
CA ASP A 7 85.20 -6.43 57.92
C ASP A 7 86.49 -5.67 57.53
N VAL A 8 86.51 -5.09 56.33
CA VAL A 8 86.86 -3.68 56.03
C VAL A 8 86.75 -3.45 54.51
N THR A 9 85.83 -2.56 54.20
CA THR A 9 85.50 -1.88 52.94
C THR A 9 86.59 -0.92 52.44
N GLU A 10 86.65 -0.70 51.12
CA GLU A 10 86.86 0.61 50.44
C GLU A 10 86.75 0.35 48.92
N SER A 11 85.57 0.43 48.29
CA SER A 11 84.90 1.63 47.78
C SER A 11 85.66 2.37 46.67
N ASP A 12 85.76 1.76 45.50
CA ASP A 12 86.00 2.50 44.26
C ASP A 12 84.66 3.02 43.71
N GLN A 13 84.64 4.34 43.55
CA GLN A 13 83.52 5.17 43.16
C GLN A 13 83.11 4.89 41.71
N ASP A 14 82.12 4.02 41.51
CA ASP A 14 81.17 4.23 40.43
C ASP A 14 80.13 5.22 40.96
N GLU A 15 80.35 6.51 40.69
CA GLU A 15 79.27 7.48 40.72
C GLU A 15 78.19 6.96 39.78
N ALA A 16 77.21 6.28 40.37
CA ALA A 16 75.90 6.11 39.81
C ALA A 16 75.44 7.52 39.41
N ASN A 17 75.65 7.86 38.14
CA ASN A 17 74.81 8.82 37.45
C ASN A 17 73.40 8.25 37.57
N GLU A 18 72.76 8.56 38.70
CA GLU A 18 71.33 8.46 38.87
C GLU A 18 70.79 9.37 37.77
N ILE A 19 70.43 8.76 36.63
CA ILE A 19 69.86 9.49 35.49
C ILE A 19 68.50 9.97 35.98
N GLN A 20 68.50 11.13 36.66
CA GLN A 20 67.31 11.79 37.12
C GLN A 20 66.56 12.23 35.86
N ILE A 21 65.50 11.49 35.54
CA ILE A 21 64.62 11.84 34.44
C ILE A 21 64.01 13.20 34.79
N PRO A 22 64.23 14.23 33.96
CA PRO A 22 63.64 15.54 34.20
C PRO A 22 62.11 15.39 34.31
N GLN A 23 61.50 16.00 35.33
CA GLN A 23 60.05 15.90 35.58
C GLN A 23 59.21 16.21 34.33
N HIS A 24 59.64 17.17 33.49
CA HIS A 24 58.96 17.49 32.24
C HIS A 24 58.77 16.29 31.29
N ARG A 25 59.69 15.32 31.28
CA ARG A 25 59.58 14.12 30.43
C ARG A 25 58.55 13.14 30.98
N VAL A 26 58.41 13.08 32.30
CA VAL A 26 57.40 12.25 32.97
C VAL A 26 56.02 12.87 32.76
N ASP A 27 55.91 14.19 32.91
CA ASP A 27 54.67 14.93 32.69
C ASP A 27 54.19 14.81 31.24
N GLU A 28 55.10 14.91 30.26
CA GLU A 28 54.78 14.72 28.84
C GLU A 28 54.25 13.30 28.55
N VAL A 29 54.83 12.27 29.18
CA VAL A 29 54.35 10.89 29.01
C VAL A 29 52.97 10.73 29.63
N VAL A 30 52.72 11.30 30.81
CA VAL A 30 51.41 11.25 31.48
C VAL A 30 50.35 11.98 30.66
N GLU A 31 50.68 13.14 30.09
CA GLU A 31 49.77 13.87 29.20
C GLU A 31 49.47 13.07 27.93
N LYS A 32 50.48 12.46 27.30
CA LYS A 32 50.28 11.61 26.12
C LYS A 32 49.46 10.36 26.43
N THR A 33 49.68 9.69 27.57
CA THR A 33 48.87 8.53 27.95
C THR A 33 47.42 8.92 28.20
N LYS A 34 47.17 10.06 28.85
CA LYS A 34 45.80 10.57 29.03
C LYS A 34 45.14 10.93 27.71
N ALA A 35 45.87 11.57 26.79
CA ALA A 35 45.36 11.90 25.47
C ALA A 35 44.98 10.65 24.67
N VAL A 36 45.84 9.62 24.69
CA VAL A 36 45.57 8.32 24.05
C VAL A 36 44.40 7.60 24.71
N GLU A 37 44.28 7.62 26.03
CA GLU A 37 43.13 7.03 26.73
C GLU A 37 41.81 7.71 26.35
N ILE A 38 41.80 9.03 26.19
CA ILE A 38 40.63 9.80 25.72
C ILE A 38 40.28 9.42 24.28
N GLU A 39 41.25 9.40 23.38
CA GLU A 39 41.03 9.05 21.97
C GLU A 39 40.54 7.60 21.80
N LEU A 40 41.05 6.68 22.63
CA LEU A 40 40.63 5.28 22.64
C LEU A 40 39.22 5.11 23.22
N ALA A 41 38.84 5.93 24.22
CA ALA A 41 37.48 5.96 24.74
C ALA A 41 36.49 6.52 23.70
N GLU A 42 36.85 7.59 22.99
CA GLU A 42 36.06 8.16 21.90
C GLU A 42 35.90 7.19 20.73
N LEU A 43 36.98 6.53 20.32
CA LEU A 43 36.92 5.50 19.26
C LEU A 43 36.02 4.34 19.64
N LYS A 44 36.07 3.85 20.89
CA LYS A 44 35.17 2.79 21.35
C LYS A 44 33.72 3.22 21.35
N ALA A 45 33.42 4.43 21.83
CA ALA A 45 32.06 4.97 21.81
C ALA A 45 31.52 5.14 20.38
N ASN A 46 32.34 5.63 19.45
CA ASN A 46 31.98 5.73 18.03
C ASN A 46 31.78 4.36 17.39
N GLN A 47 32.61 3.37 17.74
CA GLN A 47 32.51 2.04 17.18
C GLN A 47 31.25 1.29 17.67
N GLU A 48 30.87 1.47 18.93
CA GLU A 48 29.63 0.91 19.50
C GLU A 48 28.38 1.53 18.85
N THR A 49 28.38 2.85 18.64
CA THR A 49 27.27 3.56 17.98
C THR A 49 27.13 3.14 16.51
N GLU A 50 28.22 3.08 15.76
CA GLU A 50 28.19 2.58 14.37
C GLU A 50 27.77 1.11 14.28
N GLN A 51 28.17 0.26 15.22
CA GLN A 51 27.72 -1.13 15.24
C GLN A 51 26.22 -1.23 15.51
N ALA A 52 25.70 -0.45 16.45
CA ALA A 52 24.27 -0.39 16.73
C ALA A 52 23.47 0.11 15.50
N GLU A 53 23.97 1.13 14.80
CA GLU A 53 23.34 1.65 13.58
C GLU A 53 23.36 0.64 12.44
N ARG A 54 24.49 -0.05 12.21
CA ARG A 54 24.58 -1.10 11.19
C ARG A 54 23.62 -2.25 11.46
N LEU A 55 23.54 -2.71 12.70
CA LEU A 55 22.61 -3.77 13.09
C LEU A 55 21.15 -3.33 12.93
N ALA A 56 20.82 -2.08 13.27
CA ALA A 56 19.48 -1.54 13.06
C ALA A 56 19.11 -1.50 11.57
N GLN A 57 20.02 -1.02 10.72
CA GLN A 57 19.82 -0.99 9.27
C GLN A 57 19.69 -2.38 8.67
N GLU A 58 20.47 -3.35 9.13
CA GLU A 58 20.41 -4.74 8.64
C GLU A 58 19.08 -5.41 9.00
N VAL A 59 18.57 -5.17 10.22
CA VAL A 59 17.25 -5.65 10.63
C VAL A 59 16.13 -5.01 9.81
N GLU A 60 16.22 -3.70 9.55
CA GLU A 60 15.22 -2.98 8.76
C GLU A 60 15.23 -3.45 7.29
N TYR A 61 16.42 -3.61 6.70
CA TYR A 61 16.58 -4.13 5.34
C TYR A 61 16.07 -5.56 5.23
N SER A 62 16.38 -6.42 6.21
CA SER A 62 15.87 -7.79 6.25
C SER A 62 14.34 -7.84 6.30
N LYS A 63 13.69 -6.93 7.05
CA LYS A 63 12.23 -6.84 7.10
C LYS A 63 11.66 -6.41 5.75
N MET A 64 12.21 -5.35 5.16
CA MET A 64 11.78 -4.88 3.83
C MET A 64 11.91 -5.96 2.77
N VAL A 65 13.03 -6.70 2.75
CA VAL A 65 13.25 -7.80 1.79
C VAL A 65 12.28 -8.94 2.03
N SER A 66 11.90 -9.22 3.28
CA SER A 66 10.90 -10.26 3.59
C SER A 66 9.47 -9.88 3.22
N GLU A 67 9.11 -8.59 3.30
CA GLU A 67 7.76 -8.08 3.01
C GLU A 67 7.55 -7.78 1.52
N LEU A 68 8.63 -7.56 0.76
CA LEU A 68 8.57 -7.21 -0.66
C LEU A 68 7.80 -8.23 -1.53
N PRO A 69 8.02 -9.56 -1.38
CA PRO A 69 7.31 -10.56 -2.18
C PRO A 69 5.81 -10.57 -1.93
N ASP A 70 5.39 -10.44 -0.67
CA ASP A 70 3.98 -10.43 -0.29
C ASP A 70 3.28 -9.19 -0.86
N LEU A 71 3.92 -8.02 -0.77
CA LEU A 71 3.41 -6.77 -1.36
C LEU A 71 3.31 -6.85 -2.89
N GLN A 72 4.28 -7.51 -3.55
CA GLN A 72 4.23 -7.74 -4.99
C GLN A 72 3.06 -8.64 -5.37
N GLN A 73 2.86 -9.74 -4.62
CA GLN A 73 1.75 -10.65 -4.87
C GLN A 73 0.39 -9.95 -4.67
N GLU A 74 0.22 -9.18 -3.58
CA GLU A 74 -1.01 -8.42 -3.33
C GLU A 74 -1.29 -7.41 -4.46
N SER A 75 -0.25 -6.72 -4.95
CA SER A 75 -0.37 -5.78 -6.06
C SER A 75 -0.82 -6.47 -7.36
N GLU A 76 -0.28 -7.65 -7.67
CA GLU A 76 -0.68 -8.44 -8.83
C GLU A 76 -2.14 -8.92 -8.72
N GLU A 77 -2.53 -9.41 -7.55
CA GLU A 77 -3.90 -9.87 -7.28
C GLU A 77 -4.92 -8.73 -7.44
N LEU A 78 -4.65 -7.55 -6.87
CA LEU A 78 -5.48 -6.36 -7.02
C LEU A 78 -5.58 -5.90 -8.47
N THR A 79 -4.49 -5.99 -9.23
CA THR A 79 -4.47 -5.64 -10.65
C THR A 79 -5.37 -6.59 -11.46
N LEU A 80 -5.29 -7.89 -11.20
CA LEU A 80 -6.12 -8.90 -11.86
C LEU A 80 -7.60 -8.72 -11.51
N GLU A 81 -7.91 -8.45 -10.25
CA GLU A 81 -9.28 -8.18 -9.80
C GLU A 81 -9.85 -6.93 -10.47
N SER A 82 -9.07 -5.85 -10.52
CA SER A 82 -9.46 -4.61 -11.20
C SER A 82 -9.77 -4.85 -12.67
N GLN A 83 -8.90 -5.56 -13.40
CA GLN A 83 -9.15 -5.91 -14.81
C GLN A 83 -10.42 -6.75 -14.99
N ARG A 84 -10.68 -7.69 -14.08
CA ARG A 84 -11.90 -8.51 -14.11
C ARG A 84 -13.15 -7.65 -13.89
N LEU A 85 -13.11 -6.73 -12.92
CA LEU A 85 -14.21 -5.82 -12.64
C LEU A 85 -14.46 -4.87 -13.83
N THR A 86 -13.41 -4.31 -14.43
CA THR A 86 -13.54 -3.46 -15.63
C THR A 86 -14.20 -4.21 -16.78
N LYS A 87 -13.77 -5.44 -17.06
CA LYS A 87 -14.41 -6.29 -18.09
C LYS A 87 -15.88 -6.51 -17.77
N ARG A 88 -16.21 -6.79 -16.50
CA ARG A 88 -17.58 -7.02 -16.08
C ARG A 88 -18.45 -5.78 -16.19
N VAL A 89 -17.93 -4.61 -15.87
CA VAL A 89 -18.63 -3.33 -16.06
C VAL A 89 -18.90 -3.10 -17.55
N ALA A 90 -17.92 -3.29 -18.41
CA ALA A 90 -18.10 -3.15 -19.86
C ALA A 90 -19.14 -4.14 -20.43
N GLU A 91 -19.15 -5.38 -19.97
CA GLU A 91 -20.20 -6.36 -20.32
C GLU A 91 -21.59 -5.88 -19.88
N LEU A 92 -21.71 -5.38 -18.66
CA LEU A 92 -22.98 -4.90 -18.10
C LEU A 92 -23.46 -3.63 -18.83
N GLU A 93 -22.57 -2.71 -19.17
CA GLU A 93 -22.88 -1.55 -20.00
C GLU A 93 -23.35 -1.96 -21.40
N GLY A 94 -22.71 -2.98 -22.00
CA GLY A 94 -23.15 -3.55 -23.27
C GLY A 94 -24.56 -4.14 -23.19
N VAL A 95 -24.85 -4.89 -22.13
CA VAL A 95 -26.19 -5.43 -21.87
C VAL A 95 -27.19 -4.30 -21.66
N LEU A 96 -26.86 -3.28 -20.85
CA LEU A 96 -27.72 -2.15 -20.56
C LEU A 96 -28.07 -1.38 -21.84
N ASN A 97 -27.08 -1.13 -22.71
CA ASN A 97 -27.28 -0.54 -24.04
C ASN A 97 -28.19 -1.39 -24.93
N SER A 98 -28.00 -2.72 -24.95
CA SER A 98 -28.85 -3.62 -25.73
C SER A 98 -30.31 -3.62 -25.25
N VAL A 99 -30.52 -3.48 -23.94
CA VAL A 99 -31.86 -3.37 -23.35
C VAL A 99 -32.49 -2.02 -23.69
N ALA A 100 -31.76 -0.92 -23.52
CA ALA A 100 -32.25 0.42 -23.83
C ALA A 100 -32.64 0.56 -25.31
N THR A 101 -31.82 0.05 -26.22
CA THR A 101 -32.10 0.06 -27.67
C THR A 101 -33.31 -0.80 -28.03
N THR A 102 -33.42 -2.02 -27.49
CA THR A 102 -34.59 -2.89 -27.72
C THR A 102 -35.89 -2.26 -27.20
N LEU A 103 -35.81 -1.56 -26.07
CA LEU A 103 -36.96 -0.86 -25.51
C LEU A 103 -37.32 0.39 -26.35
N LEU A 104 -36.34 1.14 -26.85
CA LEU A 104 -36.55 2.28 -27.75
C LEU A 104 -37.21 1.87 -29.07
N GLU A 105 -36.95 0.65 -29.58
CA GLU A 105 -37.64 0.13 -30.79
C GLU A 105 -39.18 0.11 -30.65
N ARG A 106 -39.69 0.02 -29.43
CA ARG A 106 -41.14 -0.01 -29.14
C ARG A 106 -41.77 1.36 -29.05
N VAL A 107 -40.96 2.40 -28.82
CA VAL A 107 -41.42 3.78 -28.75
C VAL A 107 -41.76 4.23 -30.18
N PRO A 108 -43.01 4.69 -30.43
CA PRO A 108 -43.38 5.30 -31.71
C PRO A 108 -42.44 6.46 -32.05
N ASP A 109 -42.13 6.66 -33.33
CA ASP A 109 -41.15 7.67 -33.75
C ASP A 109 -41.51 9.09 -33.28
N GLU A 110 -42.80 9.41 -33.22
CA GLU A 110 -43.34 10.69 -32.70
C GLU A 110 -43.01 10.95 -31.22
N LEU A 111 -42.75 9.89 -30.45
CA LEU A 111 -42.44 9.96 -29.02
C LEU A 111 -40.96 9.72 -28.73
N ARG A 112 -40.15 9.36 -29.72
CA ARG A 112 -38.71 9.15 -29.55
C ARG A 112 -37.98 10.45 -29.23
N ASP A 113 -38.44 11.57 -29.77
CA ASP A 113 -37.88 12.89 -29.48
C ASP A 113 -38.08 13.32 -28.01
N LEU A 114 -39.04 12.72 -27.31
CA LEU A 114 -39.30 12.94 -25.89
C LEU A 114 -38.49 12.00 -24.99
N ALA A 115 -37.85 10.97 -25.54
CA ALA A 115 -36.98 10.08 -24.79
C ALA A 115 -35.65 10.79 -24.50
N GLN A 116 -35.11 10.63 -23.29
CA GLN A 116 -33.77 11.10 -22.95
C GLN A 116 -32.72 10.20 -23.61
N VAL A 117 -32.45 10.43 -24.89
CA VAL A 117 -31.52 9.64 -25.69
C VAL A 117 -30.08 10.04 -25.35
N GLY A 118 -29.39 9.23 -24.54
CA GLY A 118 -27.98 9.45 -24.22
C GLY A 118 -27.49 8.52 -23.10
N ASP A 119 -28.18 8.53 -21.96
CA ASP A 119 -27.94 7.56 -20.89
C ASP A 119 -28.91 6.37 -21.02
N PRO A 120 -28.39 5.14 -21.21
CA PRO A 120 -29.21 3.93 -21.25
C PRO A 120 -30.08 3.74 -20.00
N ALA A 121 -29.59 4.13 -18.81
CA ALA A 121 -30.34 3.98 -17.57
C ALA A 121 -31.55 4.93 -17.51
N GLU A 122 -31.35 6.20 -17.85
CA GLU A 122 -32.42 7.19 -17.97
C GLU A 122 -33.42 6.82 -19.06
N THR A 123 -32.93 6.33 -20.20
CA THR A 123 -33.78 5.84 -21.29
C THR A 123 -34.71 4.72 -20.80
N ILE A 124 -34.18 3.73 -20.09
CA ILE A 124 -34.97 2.61 -19.54
C ILE A 124 -35.99 3.11 -18.52
N ARG A 125 -35.62 4.06 -17.65
CA ARG A 125 -36.51 4.65 -16.65
C ARG A 125 -37.66 5.43 -17.30
N TRP A 126 -37.36 6.22 -18.32
CA TRP A 126 -38.35 6.96 -19.08
C TRP A 126 -39.34 6.01 -19.77
N ILE A 127 -38.84 4.97 -20.44
CA ILE A 127 -39.68 3.96 -21.11
C ILE A 127 -40.56 3.24 -20.09
N SER A 128 -40.00 2.85 -18.94
CA SER A 128 -40.75 2.19 -17.86
C SER A 128 -41.88 3.08 -17.33
N LYS A 129 -41.66 4.39 -17.24
CA LYS A 129 -42.68 5.38 -16.85
C LYS A 129 -43.74 5.56 -17.94
N ALA A 130 -43.34 5.60 -19.21
CA ALA A 130 -44.27 5.71 -20.33
C ALA A 130 -45.13 4.45 -20.49
N GLU A 131 -44.59 3.26 -20.21
CA GLU A 131 -45.34 2.01 -20.12
C GLU A 131 -46.36 2.01 -18.98
N SER A 132 -45.97 2.45 -17.78
CA SER A 132 -46.88 2.48 -16.63
C SER A 132 -48.03 3.49 -16.81
N MET A 133 -47.79 4.56 -17.57
CA MET A 133 -48.82 5.51 -18.00
C MET A 133 -49.66 5.03 -19.19
N GLY A 134 -49.39 3.83 -19.73
CA GLY A 134 -50.13 3.23 -20.84
C GLY A 134 -49.85 3.86 -22.20
N VAL A 135 -48.82 4.70 -22.31
CA VAL A 135 -48.42 5.38 -23.56
C VAL A 135 -47.75 4.39 -24.52
N ILE A 136 -47.01 3.41 -23.98
CA ILE A 136 -46.37 2.35 -24.76
C ILE A 136 -47.15 1.06 -24.56
N THR A 137 -47.89 0.66 -25.59
CA THR A 137 -48.77 -0.53 -25.57
C THR A 137 -48.19 -1.74 -26.31
N LYS A 138 -47.10 -1.57 -27.06
CA LYS A 138 -46.44 -2.68 -27.78
C LYS A 138 -45.76 -3.61 -26.78
N PRO A 139 -45.95 -4.94 -26.84
CA PRO A 139 -45.29 -5.87 -25.93
C PRO A 139 -43.75 -5.88 -26.11
N VAL A 140 -43.00 -6.18 -25.04
CA VAL A 140 -41.54 -6.35 -25.08
C VAL A 140 -41.23 -7.63 -25.88
N ASP A 141 -40.46 -7.51 -26.96
CA ASP A 141 -39.90 -8.68 -27.65
C ASP A 141 -38.68 -9.20 -26.88
N THR A 142 -38.95 -10.06 -25.91
CA THR A 142 -37.92 -10.69 -25.06
C THR A 142 -36.94 -11.60 -25.81
N SER A 143 -37.18 -11.89 -27.10
CA SER A 143 -36.29 -12.75 -27.90
C SER A 143 -35.02 -12.04 -28.38
N LYS A 144 -35.04 -10.70 -28.44
CA LYS A 144 -33.92 -9.87 -28.89
C LYS A 144 -32.97 -9.44 -27.77
N ILE A 145 -33.39 -9.58 -26.51
CA ILE A 145 -32.55 -9.24 -25.36
C ILE A 145 -31.55 -10.40 -25.16
N PRO A 146 -30.23 -10.18 -25.29
CA PRO A 146 -29.23 -11.20 -25.01
C PRO A 146 -29.09 -11.40 -23.49
N VAL A 147 -30.13 -11.93 -22.84
CA VAL A 147 -29.99 -12.52 -21.51
C VAL A 147 -29.25 -13.84 -21.69
N GLY A 148 -28.09 -13.95 -21.02
CA GLY A 148 -27.19 -15.11 -21.11
C GLY A 148 -27.97 -16.42 -21.13
N LYS A 149 -27.82 -17.20 -22.20
CA LYS A 149 -28.44 -18.51 -22.31
C LYS A 149 -27.96 -19.35 -21.11
N ARG A 150 -28.90 -19.74 -20.24
CA ARG A 150 -28.74 -20.52 -18.98
C ARG A 150 -28.35 -19.58 -17.82
N THR A 151 -29.24 -19.21 -16.91
CA THR A 151 -29.81 -20.09 -15.88
C THR A 151 -31.21 -19.63 -15.41
N ASN A 152 -32.14 -20.56 -15.36
CA ASN A 152 -33.48 -20.50 -14.74
C ASN A 152 -34.52 -19.50 -15.29
N GLY A 153 -35.34 -20.02 -16.21
CA GLY A 153 -36.80 -20.04 -16.09
C GLY A 153 -37.56 -18.72 -15.91
N GLY A 154 -38.08 -18.21 -17.03
CA GLY A 154 -39.40 -17.58 -17.05
C GLY A 154 -39.45 -16.07 -16.86
N LYS A 155 -40.51 -15.49 -17.44
CA LYS A 155 -40.82 -14.05 -17.54
C LYS A 155 -40.78 -13.25 -16.21
N SER A 156 -40.64 -13.91 -15.06
CA SER A 156 -40.46 -13.30 -13.74
C SER A 156 -39.07 -12.65 -13.55
N PHE A 157 -38.03 -13.18 -14.21
CA PHE A 157 -36.65 -12.72 -14.01
C PHE A 157 -36.40 -11.30 -14.55
N ILE A 158 -37.03 -10.92 -15.67
CA ILE A 158 -36.89 -9.56 -16.23
C ILE A 158 -37.56 -8.53 -15.32
N ARG A 159 -38.77 -8.82 -14.78
CA ARG A 159 -39.45 -7.93 -13.83
C ARG A 159 -38.64 -7.75 -12.55
N GLU A 160 -37.99 -8.82 -12.09
CA GLU A 160 -37.11 -8.81 -10.92
C GLU A 160 -35.81 -8.03 -11.18
N ILE A 161 -35.18 -8.19 -12.34
CA ILE A 161 -34.04 -7.36 -12.75
C ILE A 161 -34.45 -5.90 -12.83
N THR A 162 -35.55 -5.54 -13.51
CA THR A 162 -35.96 -4.14 -13.65
C THR A 162 -36.22 -3.50 -12.29
N ASN A 163 -36.88 -4.21 -11.38
CA ASN A 163 -37.14 -3.71 -10.03
C ASN A 163 -35.84 -3.57 -9.19
N ASN A 164 -34.93 -4.55 -9.28
CA ASN A 164 -33.65 -4.52 -8.56
C ASN A 164 -32.66 -3.50 -9.14
N LEU A 165 -32.64 -3.31 -10.47
CA LEU A 165 -31.81 -2.28 -11.12
C LEU A 165 -32.30 -0.87 -10.77
N VAL A 166 -33.62 -0.65 -10.73
CA VAL A 166 -34.17 0.65 -10.36
C VAL A 166 -33.79 1.00 -8.91
N GLY A 167 -33.90 0.05 -7.98
CA GLY A 167 -33.52 0.26 -6.58
C GLY A 167 -32.02 0.44 -6.35
N THR A 168 -31.16 -0.29 -7.08
CA THR A 168 -29.70 -0.13 -6.97
C THR A 168 -29.22 1.19 -7.58
N VAL A 169 -29.76 1.62 -8.72
CA VAL A 169 -29.43 2.93 -9.31
C VAL A 169 -29.91 4.08 -8.42
N GLU A 170 -31.03 3.92 -7.72
CA GLU A 170 -31.49 4.90 -6.72
C GLU A 170 -30.53 5.00 -5.53
N GLN A 171 -30.07 3.87 -4.99
CA GLN A 171 -29.07 3.84 -3.91
C GLN A 171 -27.73 4.46 -4.33
N ILE A 172 -27.26 4.17 -5.55
CA ILE A 172 -26.04 4.77 -6.11
C ILE A 172 -26.24 6.28 -6.25
N SER A 173 -27.37 6.74 -6.81
CA SER A 173 -27.64 8.18 -6.95
C SER A 173 -27.72 8.92 -5.60
N MET A 174 -28.20 8.28 -4.53
CA MET A 174 -28.20 8.85 -3.19
C MET A 174 -26.81 8.91 -2.57
N ALA A 175 -25.96 7.90 -2.82
CA ALA A 175 -24.58 7.87 -2.35
C ALA A 175 -23.70 8.94 -3.03
N TYR A 176 -23.90 9.17 -4.33
CA TYR A 176 -23.17 10.20 -5.08
C TYR A 176 -23.80 11.60 -4.96
N GLY A 177 -25.12 11.71 -4.76
CA GLY A 177 -25.82 12.98 -4.57
C GLY A 177 -25.67 13.59 -3.17
N SER A 178 -25.41 12.78 -2.14
CA SER A 178 -25.22 13.28 -0.76
C SER A 178 -23.83 13.89 -0.52
N ASN A 179 -22.85 13.64 -1.40
CA ASN A 179 -21.50 14.22 -1.30
C ASN A 179 -21.34 15.57 -2.03
N SER A 180 -22.40 16.09 -2.65
CA SER A 180 -22.41 17.44 -3.25
C SER A 180 -22.86 18.51 -2.24
N LYS A 181 -22.14 18.61 -1.12
CA LYS A 181 -22.16 19.79 -0.24
C LYS A 181 -20.73 20.12 0.21
N TYR A 182 -19.90 20.49 -0.76
CA TYR A 182 -18.77 21.39 -0.59
C TYR A 182 -18.61 22.21 -1.87
#